data_AF-W2L414-F1
#
_entry.id   AF-W2L414-F1
#
_cell.length_a   1.000
_cell.length_b   1.000
_cell.length_c   1.000
_cell.angle_alpha   90.00
_cell.angle_beta   90.00
_cell.angle_gamma   90.00
#
_symmetry.space_group_name_H-M   'P 1'
#
loop_
_entity.id
_entity.type
_entity.pdbx_description
1 polymer ?
#
loop_
_entity_poly.entity_id
_entity_poly.type
_entity_poly.pdbx_seq_one_letter_code
_entity_poly.pdbx_strand_id
1 'polypeptide(L)'
;MPSRKPEEIDELISTWKSSRTADKKHMCKVNAQKGKELEILRAEDDGTTVVNVCGLTVSASLLDSGADESLVSCGVVDNLTGMECFIAFQQCEPVPLHPVGGGILSVSRKIRFDELALATPAGPLMLRGLVCWIDESDRSLSLTISRRVMNWVILRLSS
;
A
#
# COMPACT_ATOMS: atom_id res chain seq x y z
N MET A 1 -17.76 -36.95 -24.69
CA MET A 1 -16.63 -36.20 -24.10
C MET A 1 -15.42 -36.41 -24.99
N PRO A 2 -14.92 -35.43 -25.75
CA PRO A 2 -13.75 -35.65 -26.59
C PRO A 2 -12.49 -35.71 -25.71
N SER A 3 -11.87 -36.89 -25.67
CA SER A 3 -10.59 -37.13 -25.01
C SER A 3 -9.47 -36.64 -25.94
N ARG A 4 -8.82 -35.54 -25.57
CA ARG A 4 -7.61 -35.07 -26.26
C ARG A 4 -6.45 -36.01 -25.94
N LYS A 5 -5.76 -36.48 -26.99
CA LYS A 5 -4.60 -37.36 -26.85
C LYS A 5 -3.42 -36.58 -26.24
N PRO A 6 -2.60 -37.20 -25.37
CA PRO A 6 -1.52 -36.51 -24.65
C PRO A 6 -0.46 -35.88 -25.57
N GLU A 7 -0.32 -36.40 -26.78
CA GLU A 7 0.63 -35.94 -27.80
C GLU A 7 0.35 -34.51 -28.27
N GLU A 8 -0.94 -34.12 -28.32
CA GLU A 8 -1.37 -32.76 -28.69
C GLU A 8 -1.00 -31.72 -27.61
N ILE A 9 -0.85 -32.15 -26.35
CA ILE A 9 -0.50 -31.30 -25.22
C ILE A 9 1.00 -31.00 -25.25
N ASP A 10 1.83 -31.99 -25.60
CA ASP A 10 3.28 -31.83 -25.67
C ASP A 10 3.69 -30.90 -26.83
N GLU A 11 2.99 -30.98 -27.97
CA GLU A 11 3.16 -30.00 -29.06
C GLU A 11 2.74 -28.59 -28.65
N LEU A 12 1.65 -28.45 -27.88
CA LEU A 12 1.24 -27.15 -27.35
C LEU A 12 2.27 -26.58 -26.37
N ILE A 13 2.85 -27.42 -25.50
CA ILE A 13 3.89 -26.99 -24.54
C ILE A 13 5.19 -26.64 -25.26
N SER A 14 5.58 -27.40 -26.29
CA SER A 14 6.79 -27.11 -27.07
C SER A 14 6.66 -25.82 -27.88
N THR A 15 5.47 -25.56 -28.43
CA THR A 15 5.14 -24.31 -29.11
C THR A 15 5.18 -23.12 -28.12
N TRP A 16 4.58 -23.26 -26.94
CA TRP A 16 4.63 -22.23 -25.88
C TRP A 16 6.06 -21.93 -25.39
N LYS A 17 6.90 -22.96 -25.26
CA LYS A 17 8.31 -22.79 -24.86
C LYS A 17 9.13 -22.08 -25.94
N SER A 18 8.87 -22.38 -27.21
CA SER A 18 9.58 -21.79 -28.35
C SER A 18 9.25 -20.30 -28.51
N SER A 19 7.98 -19.90 -28.30
CA SER A 19 7.58 -18.48 -28.30
C SER A 19 8.29 -17.65 -27.22
N ARG A 20 8.53 -18.21 -26.02
CA ARG A 20 9.30 -17.53 -24.96
C ARG A 20 10.77 -17.32 -25.29
N THR A 21 11.35 -18.11 -26.21
CA THR A 21 12.75 -17.94 -26.60
C THR A 21 12.93 -16.89 -27.70
N ALA A 22 11.91 -16.65 -28.54
CA ALA A 22 11.94 -15.62 -29.57
C ALA A 22 11.67 -14.20 -29.03
N ASP A 23 10.87 -14.06 -27.97
CA ASP A 23 10.55 -12.76 -27.34
C ASP A 23 11.67 -12.16 -26.48
N LYS A 24 12.83 -12.84 -26.38
CA LYS A 24 14.01 -12.35 -25.65
C LYS A 24 14.71 -11.15 -26.29
N LYS A 25 14.23 -10.63 -27.43
CA LYS A 25 14.80 -9.44 -28.08
C LYS A 25 14.14 -8.11 -27.69
N HIS A 26 13.01 -8.14 -26.98
CA HIS A 26 12.33 -6.93 -26.46
C HIS A 26 12.12 -6.92 -24.95
N MET A 27 12.74 -7.86 -24.23
CA MET A 27 12.85 -7.73 -22.77
C MET A 27 13.98 -6.76 -22.47
N CYS A 28 13.63 -5.50 -22.22
CA CYS A 28 14.51 -4.61 -21.49
C CYS A 28 14.93 -5.35 -20.23
N LYS A 29 16.25 -5.54 -20.03
CA LYS A 29 16.78 -5.85 -18.72
C LYS A 29 16.29 -4.72 -17.83
N VAL A 30 15.20 -4.95 -17.11
CA VAL A 30 14.98 -4.24 -15.86
C VAL A 30 16.18 -4.69 -15.07
N ASN A 31 17.19 -3.83 -14.97
CA ASN A 31 18.17 -3.96 -13.94
C ASN A 31 17.30 -4.12 -12.69
N ALA A 32 17.34 -5.32 -12.09
CA ALA A 32 17.18 -5.43 -10.67
C ALA A 32 18.24 -4.48 -10.14
N GLN A 33 17.85 -3.21 -9.97
CA GLN A 33 18.48 -2.34 -9.02
C GLN A 33 18.31 -3.14 -7.76
N LYS A 34 19.39 -3.86 -7.46
CA LYS A 34 19.77 -4.44 -6.19
C LYS A 34 18.86 -3.76 -5.20
N GLY A 35 17.77 -4.47 -4.84
CA GLY A 35 16.92 -4.00 -3.77
C GLY A 35 17.93 -3.62 -2.72
N LYS A 36 17.97 -2.33 -2.37
CA LYS A 36 18.60 -1.98 -1.13
C LYS A 36 17.76 -2.81 -0.17
N GLU A 37 18.30 -3.98 0.18
CA GLU A 37 18.15 -4.58 1.48
C GLU A 37 18.17 -3.36 2.36
N LEU A 38 16.95 -2.96 2.74
CA LEU A 38 16.76 -1.86 3.64
C LEU A 38 17.50 -2.41 4.84
N GLU A 39 18.77 -2.02 4.99
CA GLU A 39 19.50 -2.26 6.21
C GLU A 39 18.58 -1.63 7.22
N ILE A 40 17.82 -2.48 7.91
CA ILE A 40 17.23 -2.18 9.18
C ILE A 40 18.45 -2.05 10.07
N LEU A 41 19.18 -0.95 9.90
CA LEU A 41 19.96 -0.35 10.94
C LEU A 41 19.02 -0.38 12.12
N ARG A 42 19.50 -0.93 13.24
CA ARG A 42 18.82 -0.92 14.52
C ARG A 42 18.64 0.55 14.92
N ALA A 43 17.72 1.22 14.25
CA ALA A 43 17.14 2.47 14.65
C ALA A 43 16.38 2.12 15.93
N GLU A 44 16.58 2.96 16.92
CA GLU A 44 15.74 2.95 18.11
C GLU A 44 14.28 2.88 17.64
N ASP A 45 13.51 1.95 18.21
CA ASP A 45 12.10 1.73 17.86
C ASP A 45 11.32 3.00 18.25
N ASP A 46 11.26 3.94 17.31
CA ASP A 46 10.55 5.21 17.44
C ASP A 46 9.03 5.04 17.23
N GLY A 47 8.58 3.79 17.05
CA GLY A 47 7.20 3.46 16.72
C GLY A 47 6.81 3.77 15.28
N THR A 48 7.75 4.21 14.42
CA THR A 48 7.49 4.54 13.02
C THR A 48 7.61 3.28 12.15
N THR A 49 6.53 2.93 11.48
CA THR A 49 6.53 1.82 10.51
C THR A 49 6.68 2.36 9.10
N VAL A 50 7.53 1.75 8.28
CA VAL A 50 7.63 2.12 6.86
C VAL A 50 6.45 1.54 6.10
N VAL A 51 5.79 2.37 5.31
CA VAL A 51 4.66 1.99 4.47
C VAL A 51 5.00 2.22 3.02
N ASN A 52 4.71 1.23 2.18
CA ASN A 52 4.76 1.39 0.75
C ASN A 52 3.34 1.53 0.20
N VAL A 53 3.06 2.68 -0.42
CA VAL A 53 1.83 2.97 -1.15
C VAL A 53 2.17 3.19 -2.61
N CYS A 54 1.82 2.26 -3.49
CA CYS A 54 2.08 2.37 -4.94
C CYS A 54 3.55 2.72 -5.32
N GLY A 55 4.53 2.27 -4.54
CA GLY A 55 5.96 2.59 -4.75
C GLY A 55 6.46 3.83 -4.01
N LEU A 56 5.57 4.59 -3.38
CA LEU A 56 5.92 5.70 -2.49
C LEU A 56 6.17 5.15 -1.07
N THR A 57 7.38 5.37 -0.58
CA THR A 57 7.73 5.11 0.81
C THR A 57 7.21 6.26 1.68
N VAL A 58 6.21 5.96 2.50
CA VAL A 58 5.60 6.86 3.47
C VAL A 58 6.01 6.39 4.86
N SER A 59 6.32 7.31 5.75
CA SER A 59 6.45 6.98 7.16
C SER A 59 5.03 6.82 7.72
N ALA A 60 4.56 5.60 8.02
CA ALA A 60 3.42 5.46 8.93
C ALA A 60 3.92 5.83 10.31
N SER A 61 3.67 7.09 10.62
CA SER A 61 4.08 7.66 11.89
C SER A 61 3.34 7.00 13.05
N LEU A 62 2.12 6.46 12.86
CA LEU A 62 1.35 5.93 13.97
C LEU A 62 0.33 4.84 13.58
N LEU A 63 0.56 3.64 14.10
CA LEU A 63 -0.52 2.71 14.44
C LEU A 63 -1.22 3.24 15.70
N ASP A 64 -2.18 4.15 15.52
CA ASP A 64 -2.79 4.88 16.62
C ASP A 64 -4.03 4.17 17.14
N SER A 65 -3.88 3.52 18.29
CA SER A 65 -5.01 2.90 18.98
C SER A 65 -5.93 3.93 19.63
N GLY A 66 -5.49 5.17 19.84
CA GLY A 66 -6.31 6.29 20.29
C GLY A 66 -7.17 6.88 19.18
N ALA A 67 -6.79 6.71 17.91
CA ALA A 67 -7.55 7.22 16.78
C ALA A 67 -8.77 6.35 16.44
N ASP A 68 -9.92 7.00 16.24
CA ASP A 68 -11.12 6.36 15.71
C ASP A 68 -11.09 6.25 14.17
N GLU A 69 -10.51 7.25 13.51
CA GLU A 69 -10.51 7.42 12.05
C GLU A 69 -9.07 7.45 11.51
N SER A 70 -8.85 6.83 10.35
CA SER A 70 -7.53 6.82 9.71
C SER A 70 -7.34 8.12 8.91
N LEU A 71 -6.13 8.66 8.93
CA LEU A 71 -5.79 9.98 8.38
C LEU A 71 -4.53 9.86 7.52
N VAL A 72 -4.50 10.58 6.40
CA VAL A 72 -3.31 10.73 5.57
C VAL A 72 -3.05 12.19 5.29
N SER A 73 -1.79 12.60 5.25
CA SER A 73 -1.40 13.96 4.89
C SER A 73 -1.65 14.24 3.40
N CYS A 74 -1.94 15.49 3.06
CA CYS A 74 -2.07 15.89 1.64
C CYS A 74 -0.76 15.72 0.86
N GLY A 75 0.40 15.80 1.52
CA GLY A 75 1.69 15.55 0.89
C GLY A 75 1.81 14.16 0.27
N VAL A 76 1.25 13.12 0.91
CA VAL A 76 1.21 11.76 0.34
C VAL A 76 0.33 11.74 -0.91
N VAL A 77 -0.84 12.37 -0.84
CA VAL A 77 -1.80 12.42 -1.94
C VAL A 77 -1.22 13.12 -3.17
N ASP A 78 -0.54 14.25 -2.96
CA ASP A 78 0.10 15.02 -4.03
C ASP A 78 1.21 14.21 -4.72
N ASN A 79 2.03 13.50 -3.94
CA ASN A 79 3.09 12.65 -4.48
C ASN A 79 2.52 11.47 -5.27
N LEU A 80 1.49 10.81 -4.76
CA LEU A 80 0.85 9.70 -5.47
C LEU A 80 0.17 10.17 -6.76
N THR A 81 -0.40 11.37 -6.76
CA THR A 81 -0.96 12.00 -7.96
C THR A 81 0.14 12.30 -8.99
N GLY A 82 1.30 12.80 -8.54
CA GLY A 82 2.47 13.03 -9.40
C GLY A 82 3.11 11.75 -9.94
N MET A 83 2.92 10.61 -9.26
CA MET A 83 3.35 9.29 -9.69
C MET A 83 2.32 8.58 -10.59
N GLU A 84 1.26 9.28 -11.03
CA GLU A 84 0.16 8.73 -11.84
C GLU A 84 -0.50 7.48 -11.24
N CYS A 85 -0.47 7.35 -9.91
CA CYS A 85 -1.13 6.25 -9.23
C CYS A 85 -2.64 6.46 -9.27
N PHE A 86 -3.38 5.39 -9.58
CA PHE A 86 -4.84 5.46 -9.57
C PHE A 86 -5.33 5.56 -8.13
N ILE A 87 -5.93 6.70 -7.80
CA ILE A 87 -6.44 7.01 -6.48
C ILE A 87 -7.92 7.34 -6.58
N ALA A 88 -8.75 6.64 -5.81
CA ALA A 88 -10.16 6.96 -5.69
C ALA A 88 -10.38 8.00 -4.59
N PHE A 89 -10.89 9.18 -4.97
CA PHE A 89 -11.28 10.24 -4.05
C PHE A 89 -12.79 10.24 -3.83
N GLN A 90 -13.21 10.58 -2.61
CA GLN A 90 -14.60 10.81 -2.26
C GLN A 90 -14.73 12.13 -1.51
N GLN A 91 -15.47 13.07 -2.09
CA GLN A 91 -15.90 14.30 -1.41
C GLN A 91 -17.02 13.96 -0.43
N CYS A 92 -16.92 14.49 0.79
CA CYS A 92 -17.89 14.36 1.86
C CYS A 92 -18.25 15.76 2.40
N GLU A 93 -19.36 15.84 3.13
CA GLU A 93 -19.63 17.01 3.97
C GLU A 93 -18.50 17.18 5.00
N PRO A 94 -18.10 18.42 5.35
CA PRO A 94 -17.05 18.66 6.32
C PRO A 94 -17.37 18.00 7.67
N VAL A 95 -16.48 17.11 8.12
CA VAL A 95 -16.57 16.43 9.40
C VAL A 95 -15.49 16.98 10.34
N PRO A 96 -15.85 17.44 11.55
CA PRO A 96 -14.86 17.80 12.56
C PRO A 96 -14.28 16.54 13.22
N LEU A 97 -12.96 16.45 13.24
CA LEU A 97 -12.18 15.51 14.05
C LEU A 97 -11.57 16.25 15.24
N HIS A 98 -11.33 15.53 16.32
CA HIS A 98 -10.78 16.05 17.57
C HIS A 98 -9.45 15.36 17.91
N PRO A 99 -8.33 15.87 17.38
CA PRO A 99 -7.02 15.31 17.67
C PRO A 99 -6.67 15.38 19.17
N VAL A 100 -5.87 14.43 19.63
CA VAL A 100 -5.30 14.46 20.98
C VAL A 100 -4.31 15.61 21.07
N GLY A 101 -4.48 16.48 22.05
CA GLY A 101 -3.73 17.75 22.16
C GLY A 101 -4.59 19.00 21.95
N GLY A 102 -5.85 18.82 21.56
CA GLY A 102 -6.83 19.89 21.41
C GLY A 102 -6.91 20.45 19.99
N GLY A 103 -7.91 21.31 19.76
CA GLY A 103 -8.24 21.82 18.43
C GLY A 103 -9.32 21.01 17.71
N ILE A 104 -9.66 21.47 16.50
CA ILE A 104 -10.63 20.83 15.61
C ILE A 104 -9.99 20.74 14.23
N LEU A 105 -9.85 19.52 13.71
CA LEU A 105 -9.40 19.28 12.35
C LEU A 105 -10.64 19.02 11.48
N SER A 106 -10.94 19.93 10.56
CA SER A 106 -12.06 19.72 9.63
C SER A 106 -11.57 18.97 8.40
N VAL A 107 -12.12 17.78 8.18
CA VAL A 107 -11.83 16.94 7.01
C VAL A 107 -13.06 16.85 6.11
N SER A 108 -12.87 16.96 4.80
CA SER A 108 -13.98 16.91 3.83
C SER A 108 -13.74 15.92 2.69
N ARG A 109 -12.54 15.34 2.59
CA ARG A 109 -12.17 14.41 1.52
C ARG A 109 -11.62 13.13 2.07
N LYS A 110 -12.02 12.03 1.43
CA LYS A 110 -11.46 10.70 1.67
C LYS A 110 -10.71 10.20 0.45
N ILE A 111 -9.74 9.36 0.73
CA ILE A 111 -8.98 8.58 -0.22
C ILE A 111 -9.17 7.11 0.08
N ARG A 112 -9.27 6.29 -0.96
CA ARG A 112 -9.23 4.83 -0.83
C ARG A 112 -7.95 4.31 -1.46
N PHE A 113 -7.15 3.63 -0.65
CA PHE A 113 -5.99 2.87 -1.07
C PHE A 113 -6.42 1.43 -1.38
N ASP A 114 -6.20 0.99 -2.61
CA ASP A 114 -6.53 -0.38 -3.00
C ASP A 114 -5.59 -1.40 -2.35
N GLU A 115 -4.30 -1.08 -2.29
CA GLU A 115 -3.28 -1.91 -1.68
C GLU A 115 -2.18 -1.05 -1.03
N LEU A 116 -1.80 -1.42 0.19
CA LEU A 116 -0.83 -0.73 1.01
C LEU A 116 -0.03 -1.75 1.81
N ALA A 117 1.30 -1.72 1.70
CA ALA A 117 2.18 -2.67 2.38
C ALA A 117 2.88 -2.02 3.56
N LEU A 118 2.56 -2.49 4.77
CA LEU A 118 3.28 -2.13 6.00
C LEU A 118 4.49 -3.05 6.17
N ALA A 119 5.69 -2.49 6.25
CA ALA A 119 6.88 -3.27 6.55
C ALA A 119 6.92 -3.63 8.04
N THR A 120 6.69 -4.89 8.39
CA THR A 120 6.82 -5.35 9.79
C THR A 120 8.03 -6.28 9.94
N PRO A 121 8.61 -6.43 11.14
CA PRO A 121 9.69 -7.39 11.39
C PRO A 121 9.30 -8.85 11.07
N ALA A 122 8.01 -9.19 11.14
CA ALA A 122 7.48 -10.50 10.80
C ALA A 122 7.20 -10.68 9.29
N GLY A 123 7.48 -9.64 8.48
CA GLY A 123 7.24 -9.59 7.04
C GLY A 123 6.26 -8.48 6.65
N PRO A 124 6.10 -8.19 5.35
CA PRO A 124 5.16 -7.18 4.88
C PRO A 124 3.70 -7.57 5.20
N LEU A 125 2.97 -6.67 5.85
CA LEU A 125 1.54 -6.80 6.08
C LEU A 125 0.79 -6.00 5.01
N MET A 126 -0.01 -6.68 4.21
CA MET A 126 -0.78 -6.06 3.13
C MET A 126 -2.16 -5.64 3.62
N LEU A 127 -2.45 -4.35 3.57
CA LEU A 127 -3.76 -3.76 3.80
C LEU A 127 -4.42 -3.45 2.47
N ARG A 128 -5.68 -3.86 2.31
CA ARG A 128 -6.44 -3.66 1.07
C ARG A 128 -7.73 -2.90 1.31
N GLY A 129 -8.06 -1.98 0.42
CA GLY A 129 -9.26 -1.15 0.51
C GLY A 129 -9.28 -0.24 1.74
N LEU A 130 -8.11 0.22 2.19
CA LEU A 130 -8.01 1.14 3.32
C LEU A 130 -8.59 2.51 2.90
N VAL A 131 -9.54 3.02 3.67
CA VAL A 131 -10.12 4.35 3.46
C VAL A 131 -9.60 5.27 4.55
N CYS A 132 -9.02 6.39 4.14
CA CYS A 132 -8.49 7.42 5.05
C CYS A 132 -9.10 8.77 4.73
N TRP A 133 -9.23 9.62 5.74
CA TRP A 133 -9.44 11.05 5.55
C TRP A 133 -8.15 11.72 5.12
N ILE A 134 -8.28 12.81 4.36
CA ILE A 134 -7.15 13.64 3.96
C ILE A 134 -7.05 14.82 4.91
N ASP A 135 -5.90 14.95 5.57
CA ASP A 135 -5.51 16.17 6.26
C ASP A 135 -4.93 17.16 5.25
N GLU A 136 -5.71 18.17 4.90
CA GLU A 136 -5.30 19.22 3.96
C GLU A 136 -4.31 20.23 4.57
N SER A 137 -4.18 20.25 5.90
CA SER A 137 -3.28 21.15 6.61
C SER A 137 -1.87 20.58 6.72
N ASP A 138 -1.73 19.26 6.71
CA ASP A 138 -0.45 18.57 6.81
C ASP A 138 0.15 18.23 5.43
N ARG A 139 1.30 18.83 5.12
CA ARG A 139 2.09 18.57 3.89
C ARG A 139 3.22 17.57 4.08
N SER A 140 3.33 16.95 5.25
CA SER A 140 4.30 15.90 5.51
C SER A 140 4.00 14.64 4.69
N LEU A 141 4.81 13.60 4.85
CA LEU A 141 4.54 12.26 4.28
C LEU A 141 4.15 11.32 5.42
N SER A 142 2.98 11.58 6.03
CA SER A 142 2.49 10.85 7.19
C SER A 142 1.20 10.09 6.90
N LEU A 143 1.08 8.92 7.52
CA LEU A 143 -0.12 8.10 7.52
C LEU A 143 -0.41 7.61 8.93
N THR A 144 -1.62 7.84 9.41
CA THR A 144 -2.13 7.36 10.69
C THR A 144 -3.19 6.30 10.45
N ILE A 145 -2.98 5.12 11.02
CA ILE A 145 -3.88 3.98 10.91
C ILE A 145 -4.62 3.83 12.24
N SER A 146 -5.96 3.89 12.18
CA SER A 146 -6.80 3.91 13.37
C SER A 146 -6.99 2.54 14.01
N ARG A 147 -7.48 2.54 15.26
CA ARG A 147 -7.81 1.32 16.01
C ARG A 147 -8.71 0.36 15.22
N ARG A 148 -9.68 0.90 14.47
CA ARG A 148 -10.62 0.08 13.71
C ARG A 148 -9.92 -0.83 12.70
N VAL A 149 -8.93 -0.29 12.00
CA VAL A 149 -8.14 -1.03 11.02
C VAL A 149 -7.26 -2.07 11.73
N MET A 150 -6.61 -1.68 12.83
CA MET A 150 -5.77 -2.59 13.61
C MET A 150 -6.53 -3.76 14.20
N ASN A 151 -7.69 -3.52 14.82
CA ASN A 151 -8.54 -4.58 15.34
C ASN A 151 -8.93 -5.56 14.23
N TRP A 152 -9.20 -5.04 13.03
CA TRP A 152 -9.55 -5.87 11.88
C TRP A 152 -8.39 -6.76 11.41
N VAL A 153 -7.16 -6.23 11.44
CA VAL A 153 -5.94 -7.00 11.16
C VAL A 153 -5.75 -8.11 12.20
N ILE A 154 -5.87 -7.80 13.50
CA ILE A 154 -5.64 -8.75 14.59
C ILE A 154 -6.64 -9.91 14.54
N LEU A 155 -7.93 -9.62 14.30
CA LEU A 155 -8.96 -10.65 14.20
C LEU A 155 -8.73 -11.60 13.02
N ARG A 156 -8.12 -11.13 11.93
CA ARG A 156 -7.88 -11.94 10.73
C ARG A 156 -6.64 -12.84 10.84
N LEU A 157 -5.70 -12.50 11.72
CA LEU A 157 -4.53 -13.33 12.00
C LEU A 157 -4.82 -14.42 13.05
N SER A 158 -5.96 -14.34 13.73
CA SER A 158 -6.36 -15.26 14.81
C SER A 158 -7.40 -16.31 14.38
N SER A 159 -7.73 -16.39 13.09
CA SER A 159 -8.72 -17.32 12.52
C SER A 159 -8.10 -18.17 11.42
#